data_AF-A0A427A5H6-F1
#
_entry.id   AF-A0A427A5H6-F1
#
_cell.length_a   1.000
_cell.length_b   1.000
_cell.length_c   1.000
_cell.angle_alpha   90.00
_cell.angle_beta   90.00
_cell.angle_gamma   90.00
#
_symmetry.space_group_name_H-M   'P 1'
#
loop_
_entity.id
_entity.type
_entity.pdbx_description
1 polymer ?
#
loop_
_entity_poly.entity_id
_entity_poly.type
_entity_poly.pdbx_seq_one_letter_code
_entity_poly.pdbx_strand_id
1 'polypeptide(L)' 'QYEGAVKEDGRGRTVWDVFAHSFGKVIDFSNADIAIDQYHRFHEDVQLMKDMGMDAYRFSIAWSRIFPSNK' A
#
# COMPACT_ATOMS: atom_id res chain seq x y z
N GLN A 1 -0.56 0.94 3.91
CA GLN A 1 0.21 1.98 4.63
C GLN A 1 1.11 2.75 3.69
N TYR A 2 1.91 2.07 2.87
CA TYR A 2 2.89 2.74 1.99
C TYR A 2 2.59 2.59 0.50
N GLU A 3 2.22 1.39 0.04
CA GLU A 3 2.05 1.07 -1.39
C GLU A 3 1.12 2.02 -2.16
N GLY A 4 -0.15 2.12 -1.77
CA GLY A 4 -1.17 2.75 -2.62
C GLY A 4 -1.64 1.83 -3.76
N ALA A 5 -2.00 2.42 -4.90
CA ALA A 5 -2.36 1.75 -6.15
C ALA A 5 -3.42 0.66 -5.97
N VAL A 6 -4.48 0.95 -5.20
CA VAL A 6 -5.41 -0.08 -4.70
C VAL A 6 -6.28 -0.75 -5.78
N LYS A 7 -6.35 -0.16 -6.98
CA LYS A 7 -7.13 -0.64 -8.14
C LYS A 7 -6.26 -1.04 -9.34
N GLU A 8 -4.95 -1.14 -9.16
CA GLU A 8 -3.99 -1.39 -10.24
C GLU A 8 -3.52 -2.85 -10.21
N ASP A 9 -3.10 -3.34 -11.38
CA ASP A 9 -2.48 -4.65 -11.60
C ASP A 9 -3.21 -5.84 -10.94
N GLY A 10 -4.54 -5.77 -10.93
CA GLY A 10 -5.39 -6.86 -10.47
C GLY A 10 -5.44 -7.04 -8.95
N ARG A 11 -5.00 -6.06 -8.15
CA ARG A 11 -5.14 -6.11 -6.68
C ARG A 11 -6.60 -6.30 -6.29
N GLY A 12 -6.88 -7.35 -5.53
CA GLY A 12 -8.18 -7.60 -4.92
C GLY A 12 -8.49 -6.60 -3.78
N ARG A 13 -9.78 -6.35 -3.59
CA ARG A 13 -10.29 -5.52 -2.47
C ARG A 13 -10.03 -6.21 -1.13
N THR A 14 -9.65 -5.44 -0.13
CA THR A 14 -9.36 -5.89 1.24
C THR A 14 -10.41 -5.38 2.24
N VAL A 15 -10.41 -5.95 3.45
CA VAL A 15 -11.24 -5.45 4.56
C VAL A 15 -10.90 -4.00 4.90
N TRP A 16 -9.62 -3.61 4.85
CA TRP A 16 -9.18 -2.23 5.09
C TRP A 16 -9.69 -1.26 4.04
N ASP A 17 -9.78 -1.66 2.77
CA ASP A 17 -10.36 -0.81 1.72
C ASP A 17 -11.85 -0.53 2.03
N VAL A 18 -12.61 -1.50 2.57
CA VAL A 18 -14.01 -1.29 3.00
C VAL A 18 -14.07 -0.39 4.23
N PHE A 19 -13.24 -0.68 5.23
CA PHE A 19 -13.24 0.03 6.51
C PHE A 19 -12.88 1.51 6.34
N ALA A 20 -11.82 1.82 5.58
CA ALA A 20 -11.36 3.19 5.38
C ALA A 20 -12.38 4.06 4.61
N HIS A 21 -13.16 3.44 3.71
CA HIS A 21 -14.24 4.13 2.99
C HIS A 21 -15.56 4.21 3.76
N SER A 22 -15.62 3.66 4.97
CA SER A 22 -16.81 3.72 5.81
C SER A 22 -16.82 5.04 6.60
N PHE A 23 -17.92 5.78 6.49
CA PHE A 23 -18.06 7.09 7.13
C PHE A 23 -17.77 7.04 8.64
N GLY A 24 -16.91 7.94 9.12
CA GLY A 24 -16.57 8.09 10.54
C GLY A 24 -15.70 6.97 11.13
N LYS A 25 -15.18 6.03 10.31
CA LYS A 25 -14.26 4.98 10.77
C LYS A 25 -12.79 5.43 10.81
N VAL A 26 -12.42 6.37 9.95
CA VAL A 26 -11.12 7.05 9.97
C VAL A 26 -11.37 8.49 10.42
N ILE A 27 -10.63 8.96 11.42
CA ILE A 27 -10.88 10.24 12.12
C ILE A 27 -10.84 11.45 11.19
N ASP A 28 -9.95 11.43 10.19
CA ASP A 28 -9.76 12.48 9.20
C ASP A 28 -10.38 12.15 7.84
N PHE A 29 -11.14 11.06 7.76
CA PHE A 29 -11.75 10.54 6.53
C PHE A 29 -10.76 10.19 5.40
N SER A 30 -9.47 10.04 5.73
CA SER A 30 -8.46 9.60 4.78
C SER A 30 -8.60 8.11 4.44
N ASN A 31 -7.96 7.69 3.35
CA ASN A 31 -7.82 6.31 2.95
C ASN A 31 -6.43 6.04 2.38
N ALA A 32 -6.15 4.78 2.03
CA ALA A 32 -4.86 4.35 1.52
C ALA A 32 -4.86 4.11 -0.01
N ASP A 33 -5.77 4.76 -0.75
CA ASP A 33 -5.88 4.55 -2.20
C ASP A 33 -4.57 4.90 -2.92
N ILE A 34 -3.92 5.99 -2.47
CA ILE A 34 -2.63 6.46 -2.98
C ILE A 34 -1.52 6.28 -1.92
N ALA A 35 -1.80 6.55 -0.64
CA ALA A 35 -0.80 6.52 0.43
C ALA A 35 0.44 7.38 0.10
N ILE A 36 1.67 6.85 0.20
CA ILE A 36 2.89 7.54 -0.25
C ILE A 36 3.33 7.09 -1.65
N ASP A 37 2.49 6.33 -2.36
CA ASP A 37 2.74 5.87 -3.72
C ASP A 37 4.02 5.01 -3.89
N GLN A 38 4.40 4.28 -2.82
CA GLN A 38 5.57 3.40 -2.86
C GLN A 38 5.42 2.31 -3.94
N TYR A 39 4.20 1.96 -4.35
CA TYR A 39 3.96 1.01 -5.44
C TYR A 39 4.65 1.44 -6.75
N HIS A 40 4.62 2.74 -7.08
CA HIS A 40 5.27 3.30 -8.26
C HIS A 40 6.68 3.81 -7.96
N ARG A 41 6.94 4.24 -6.73
CA ARG A 41 8.17 4.94 -6.34
C ARG A 41 9.21 4.06 -5.64
N PHE A 42 9.01 2.75 -5.56
CA PHE A 42 9.90 1.87 -4.81
C PHE A 42 11.38 1.97 -5.24
N HIS A 43 11.67 2.30 -6.50
CA HIS A 43 13.05 2.54 -6.95
C HIS A 43 13.68 3.76 -6.27
N GLU A 44 12.95 4.86 -6.13
CA GLU A 44 13.38 6.07 -5.43
C GLU A 44 13.56 5.77 -3.94
N ASP A 45 12.60 5.07 -3.33
CA ASP A 45 12.65 4.68 -1.92
C ASP A 45 13.87 3.78 -1.60
N VAL A 46 14.16 2.80 -2.46
CA VAL A 46 15.33 1.92 -2.30
C VAL A 46 16.64 2.69 -2.43
N GLN A 47 16.71 3.66 -3.35
CA GLN A 47 17.88 4.51 -3.48
C GLN A 47 18.08 5.36 -2.22
N LEU A 48 17.01 5.94 -1.68
CA LEU A 48 17.06 6.72 -0.44
C LEU A 48 17.54 5.87 0.75
N MET A 49 17.04 4.64 0.90
CA MET A 49 17.48 3.73 1.95
C MET A 49 18.97 3.38 1.86
N LYS A 50 19.48 3.21 0.63
CA LYS A 50 20.90 3.01 0.37
C LYS A 50 21.73 4.23 0.75
N ASP A 51 21.28 5.43 0.37
CA ASP A 51 21.98 6.69 0.66
C ASP A 51 22.03 6.99 2.17
N MET A 52 21.02 6.52 2.91
CA MET A 52 20.99 6.56 4.37
C MET A 52 21.87 5.50 5.06
N GLY A 53 22.46 4.57 4.31
CA GLY A 53 23.31 3.51 4.85
C GLY A 53 22.54 2.42 5.60
N MET A 54 21.29 2.14 5.22
CA MET A 54 20.50 1.07 5.84
C MET A 54 20.99 -0.32 5.41
N ASP A 55 21.15 -1.23 6.36
CA ASP A 55 21.54 -2.62 6.08
C ASP A 55 20.38 -3.51 5.62
N ALA A 56 19.16 -3.18 6.04
CA ALA A 56 17.98 -3.98 5.74
C ALA A 56 16.70 -3.13 5.70
N TYR A 57 15.76 -3.55 4.84
CA TYR A 57 14.41 -3.00 4.79
C TYR A 57 13.39 -4.13 4.94
N ARG A 58 12.58 -4.06 5.99
CA ARG A 58 11.48 -5.00 6.23
C ARG A 58 10.18 -4.41 5.72
N PHE A 59 9.53 -5.10 4.79
CA PHE A 59 8.20 -4.78 4.29
C PHE A 59 7.27 -5.99 4.35
N SER A 60 5.97 -5.76 4.17
CA SER A 60 4.93 -6.79 4.09
C SER A 60 4.49 -6.98 2.64
N ILE A 61 4.11 -8.21 2.26
CA ILE A 61 3.52 -8.48 0.95
C ILE A 61 1.99 -8.39 1.04
N ALA A 62 1.36 -7.58 0.20
CA ALA A 62 -0.09 -7.46 0.15
C ALA A 62 -0.74 -8.74 -0.38
N TRP A 63 -1.41 -9.52 0.49
CA TRP A 63 -2.05 -10.80 0.13
C TRP A 63 -2.99 -10.67 -1.07
N SER A 64 -3.80 -9.61 -1.12
CA SER A 64 -4.78 -9.43 -2.19
C SER A 64 -4.17 -9.08 -3.56
N ARG A 65 -2.87 -8.75 -3.62
CA ARG A 65 -2.11 -8.66 -4.88
C ARG A 65 -1.64 -10.03 -5.36
N ILE A 66 -1.36 -10.96 -4.44
CA ILE A 66 -0.90 -12.32 -4.76
C ILE A 66 -2.08 -13.26 -5.05
N PHE A 67 -3.09 -13.21 -4.20
CA PHE A 67 -4.31 -14.01 -4.30
C PHE A 67 -5.53 -13.07 -4.26
N PRO A 68 -5.86 -12.42 -5.39
CA PRO A 68 -7.06 -11.61 -5.46
C PRO A 68 -8.30 -12.50 -5.30
N SER A 69 -9.19 -12.16 -4.37
CA SER A 69 -10.41 -12.92 -4.07
C SER A 69 -11.47 -12.91 -5.20
N ASN A 70 -11.11 -12.47 -6.40
CA ASN A 70 -11.96 -12.45 -7.58
C ASN A 70 -11.50 -13.53 -8.57
N LYS A 71 -11.97 -14.76 -8.33
CA LYS A 71 -12.37 -15.73 -9.37
C LYS A 71 -13.68 -16.36 -8.95
#